data_AF-A0A2M3Z8B1-F1
#
_entry.id   AF-A0A2M3Z8B1-F1
#
_cell.length_a   1.000
_cell.length_b   1.000
_cell.length_c   1.000
_cell.angle_alpha   90.00
_cell.angle_beta   90.00
_cell.angle_gamma   90.00
#
_symmetry.space_group_name_H-M   'P 1'
#
loop_
_entity.id
_entity.type
_entity.pdbx_description
1 polymer ?
#
loop_
_entity_poly.entity_id
_entity_poly.type
_entity_poly.pdbx_seq_one_letter_code
_entity_poly.pdbx_strand_id
1 'polypeptide(L)'
;SPLRRVFVYGTLKRGEPNHHWLTDVANGMASFVGRGCTVTRYPLVIGSRYNIPFLLDVPGQGHQVRGEIYDIDDRMLAHLDVLEDYPRLYERRPEAIQRSEVTTEDTQKQEEVVSCWIYLLQRFPPHLLEKPWLEEYRNSTALPYTVSHDDDVFGDHLSATTSAEGKEENPRP
;
A
#
# COMPACT_ATOMS: atom_id res chain seq x y z
N SER A 1 4.83 -24.35 -4.92
CA SER A 1 5.40 -23.45 -3.90
C SER A 1 4.47 -23.29 -2.73
N PRO A 2 4.96 -22.96 -1.51
CA PRO A 2 4.10 -22.53 -0.42
C PRO A 2 3.35 -21.25 -0.81
N LEU A 3 2.13 -21.09 -0.32
CA LEU A 3 1.35 -19.86 -0.52
C LEU A 3 1.86 -18.76 0.40
N ARG A 4 1.71 -17.52 -0.06
CA ARG A 4 2.05 -16.32 0.67
C ARG A 4 0.81 -15.47 0.87
N ARG A 5 0.69 -14.82 2.02
CA ARG A 5 -0.36 -13.83 2.23
C ARG A 5 0.09 -12.47 1.76
N VAL A 6 -0.73 -11.81 0.95
CA VAL A 6 -0.58 -10.40 0.60
C VAL A 6 -1.78 -9.63 1.13
N PHE A 7 -1.54 -8.41 1.62
CA PHE A 7 -2.56 -7.47 2.03
C PHE A 7 -2.65 -6.33 1.02
N VAL A 8 -3.82 -6.15 0.42
CA VAL A 8 -4.09 -5.08 -0.55
C VAL A 8 -5.05 -4.06 0.06
N TYR A 9 -4.68 -2.78 -0.03
CA TYR A 9 -5.44 -1.67 0.54
C TYR A 9 -6.00 -0.71 -0.51
N GLY A 10 -5.45 -0.73 -1.73
CA GLY A 10 -5.73 0.21 -2.82
C GLY A 10 -6.53 -0.40 -3.96
N THR A 11 -6.07 -0.14 -5.19
CA THR A 11 -6.78 -0.43 -6.44
C THR A 11 -6.94 -1.91 -6.77
N LEU A 12 -6.23 -2.80 -6.07
CA LEU A 12 -6.30 -4.26 -6.23
C LEU A 12 -7.47 -4.90 -5.47
N LYS A 13 -8.11 -4.20 -4.54
CA LYS A 13 -9.25 -4.75 -3.77
C LYS A 13 -10.44 -5.07 -4.67
N ARG A 14 -11.33 -5.96 -4.24
CA ARG A 14 -12.59 -6.26 -4.94
C ARG A 14 -13.40 -5.01 -5.24
N GLY A 15 -13.86 -4.90 -6.49
CA GLY A 15 -14.63 -3.75 -6.97
C GLY A 15 -13.78 -2.52 -7.33
N GLU A 16 -12.46 -2.57 -7.10
CA GLU A 16 -11.54 -1.51 -7.49
C GLU A 16 -10.93 -1.78 -8.89
N PRO A 17 -10.42 -0.74 -9.57
CA PRO A 17 -10.08 -0.81 -11.00
C PRO A 17 -9.06 -1.89 -11.40
N ASN A 18 -8.10 -2.19 -10.53
CA ASN A 18 -7.02 -3.14 -10.80
C ASN A 18 -7.29 -4.54 -10.23
N HIS A 19 -8.50 -4.82 -9.72
CA HIS A 19 -8.80 -6.14 -9.15
C HIS A 19 -8.56 -7.31 -10.12
N HIS A 20 -8.72 -7.05 -11.43
CA HIS A 20 -8.53 -8.04 -12.48
C HIS A 20 -7.15 -8.70 -12.44
N TRP A 21 -6.11 -8.02 -11.97
CA TRP A 21 -4.75 -8.57 -11.84
C TRP A 21 -4.68 -9.78 -10.91
N LEU A 22 -5.48 -9.79 -9.82
CA LEU A 22 -5.56 -10.90 -8.88
C LEU A 22 -6.42 -12.06 -9.42
N THR A 23 -7.31 -11.79 -10.37
CA THR A 23 -8.23 -12.82 -10.92
C THR A 23 -7.75 -13.42 -12.24
N ASP A 24 -6.79 -12.79 -12.91
CA ASP A 24 -6.21 -13.31 -14.15
C ASP A 24 -5.28 -14.49 -13.85
N VAL A 25 -5.70 -15.68 -14.26
CA VAL A 25 -4.97 -16.93 -14.08
C VAL A 25 -3.61 -16.94 -14.79
N ALA A 26 -3.39 -16.06 -15.78
CA ALA A 26 -2.10 -15.89 -16.42
C ALA A 26 -1.06 -15.25 -15.48
N ASN A 27 -1.50 -14.49 -14.48
CA ASN A 27 -0.61 -13.87 -13.48
C ASN A 27 -0.24 -14.85 -12.37
N GLY A 28 -1.02 -15.92 -12.14
CA GLY A 28 -0.81 -16.91 -11.09
C GLY A 28 -2.08 -17.17 -10.30
N MET A 29 -1.96 -17.81 -9.14
CA MET A 29 -3.07 -18.04 -8.24
C MET A 29 -3.22 -16.92 -7.21
N ALA A 30 -4.44 -16.44 -7.01
CA ALA A 30 -4.84 -15.69 -5.82
C ALA A 30 -6.19 -16.19 -5.28
N SER A 31 -6.27 -16.41 -3.97
CA SER A 31 -7.50 -16.80 -3.27
C SER A 31 -7.80 -15.81 -2.16
N PHE A 32 -9.03 -15.29 -2.13
CA PHE A 32 -9.44 -14.36 -1.08
C PHE A 32 -9.57 -15.08 0.26
N VAL A 33 -8.89 -14.55 1.28
CA VAL A 33 -8.89 -15.10 2.65
C VAL A 33 -9.88 -14.35 3.54
N GLY A 34 -9.99 -13.03 3.37
CA GLY A 34 -10.84 -12.20 4.22
C GLY A 34 -10.49 -10.72 4.16
N ARG A 35 -11.23 -9.92 4.92
CA ARG A 35 -10.90 -8.50 5.15
C ARG A 35 -10.00 -8.38 6.36
N GLY A 36 -9.31 -7.26 6.48
CA GLY A 36 -8.47 -6.96 7.64
C GLY A 36 -8.09 -5.51 7.71
N CYS A 37 -7.40 -5.13 8.77
CA CYS A 37 -6.74 -3.84 8.90
C CYS A 37 -5.30 -4.00 9.38
N THR A 38 -4.43 -3.05 8.99
CA THR A 38 -3.09 -2.98 9.54
C THR A 38 -3.16 -2.82 11.06
N VAL A 39 -2.33 -3.54 11.82
CA VAL A 39 -2.19 -3.31 13.27
C VAL A 39 -1.50 -1.96 13.49
N THR A 40 -0.40 -1.74 12.76
CA THR A 40 0.32 -0.47 12.71
C THR A 40 -0.51 0.58 11.97
N ARG A 41 -0.50 1.82 12.46
CA ARG A 41 -1.14 2.95 11.77
C ARG A 41 -0.24 3.47 10.67
N TYR A 42 -0.83 3.80 9.51
CA TYR A 42 -0.14 4.42 8.38
C TYR A 42 -0.98 5.55 7.75
N PRO A 43 -0.35 6.60 7.20
CA PRO A 43 -1.03 7.55 6.32
C PRO A 43 -1.34 6.88 4.97
N LEU A 44 -2.63 6.68 4.68
CA LEU A 44 -3.12 6.34 3.34
C LEU A 44 -3.68 7.59 2.69
N VAL A 45 -3.14 7.98 1.52
CA VAL A 45 -3.55 9.21 0.82
C VAL A 45 -3.83 8.95 -0.65
N ILE A 46 -4.65 9.79 -1.28
CA ILE A 46 -4.80 9.80 -2.74
C ILE A 46 -3.86 10.87 -3.31
N GLY A 47 -2.85 10.45 -4.06
CA GLY A 47 -1.82 11.34 -4.62
C GLY A 47 -1.68 11.24 -6.14
N SER A 48 -0.76 12.04 -6.68
CA SER A 48 -0.48 12.21 -8.12
C SER A 48 -1.65 12.76 -8.95
N ARG A 49 -1.39 13.07 -10.23
CA ARG A 49 -2.43 13.39 -11.22
C ARG A 49 -3.34 12.20 -11.58
N TYR A 50 -2.94 10.98 -11.18
CA TYR A 50 -3.63 9.74 -11.48
C TYR A 50 -4.55 9.25 -10.35
N ASN A 51 -4.64 10.00 -9.24
CA ASN A 51 -5.43 9.64 -8.05
C ASN A 51 -5.10 8.24 -7.51
N ILE A 52 -3.81 7.91 -7.47
CA ILE A 52 -3.32 6.62 -6.96
C ILE A 52 -3.36 6.66 -5.43
N PRO A 53 -3.89 5.60 -4.77
CA PRO A 53 -3.76 5.46 -3.33
C PRO A 53 -2.32 5.09 -2.95
N PHE A 54 -1.69 5.89 -2.10
CA PHE A 54 -0.36 5.62 -1.53
C PHE A 54 -0.46 5.35 -0.04
N LEU A 55 0.07 4.22 0.40
CA LEU A 55 0.34 3.96 1.82
C LEU A 55 1.77 4.41 2.14
N LEU A 56 1.91 5.52 2.84
CA LEU A 56 3.21 6.13 3.13
C LEU A 56 3.90 5.36 4.27
N ASP A 57 5.20 5.07 4.13
CA ASP A 57 5.99 4.36 5.16
C ASP A 57 6.34 5.27 6.34
N VAL A 58 5.31 5.71 7.07
CA VAL A 58 5.40 6.54 8.27
C VAL A 58 4.64 5.85 9.40
N PRO A 59 5.20 4.75 9.94
CA PRO A 59 4.52 3.92 10.93
C PRO A 59 4.15 4.72 12.18
N GLY A 60 2.95 4.48 12.70
CA GLY A 60 2.40 5.15 13.88
C GLY A 60 1.58 6.41 13.59
N GLN A 61 1.62 6.92 12.36
CA GLN A 61 0.78 8.04 11.90
C GLN A 61 -0.44 7.56 11.09
N GLY A 62 -1.42 8.42 10.82
CA GLY A 62 -2.59 8.01 10.04
C GLY A 62 -3.53 7.07 10.79
N HIS A 63 -4.00 6.03 10.13
CA HIS A 63 -5.04 5.14 10.63
C HIS A 63 -4.60 3.67 10.52
N GLN A 64 -5.31 2.79 11.20
CA GLN A 64 -5.28 1.36 10.85
C GLN A 64 -6.01 1.20 9.52
N VAL A 65 -5.27 0.86 8.47
CA VAL A 65 -5.76 0.89 7.10
C VAL A 65 -6.48 -0.41 6.78
N ARG A 66 -7.71 -0.30 6.27
CA ARG A 66 -8.57 -1.43 5.90
C ARG A 66 -8.29 -1.91 4.49
N GLY A 67 -8.28 -3.22 4.34
CA GLY A 67 -8.01 -3.89 3.07
C GLY A 67 -8.46 -5.34 3.06
N GLU A 68 -7.86 -6.08 2.15
CA GLU A 68 -8.19 -7.48 1.87
C GLU A 68 -6.93 -8.33 1.88
N ILE A 69 -7.08 -9.57 2.34
CA ILE A 69 -6.00 -10.56 2.45
C ILE A 69 -6.22 -11.62 1.37
N TYR A 70 -5.17 -11.95 0.64
CA TYR A 70 -5.15 -13.00 -0.36
C TYR A 70 -4.01 -13.97 -0.12
N ASP A 71 -4.28 -15.27 -0.28
CA ASP A 71 -3.24 -16.27 -0.45
C ASP A 71 -2.85 -16.30 -1.94
N ILE A 72 -1.57 -16.11 -2.22
CA ILE A 72 -1.01 -16.05 -3.58
C ILE A 72 0.16 -17.00 -3.75
N ASP A 73 0.39 -17.45 -4.99
CA ASP A 73 1.62 -18.17 -5.34
C ASP A 73 2.79 -17.21 -5.67
N ASP A 74 3.99 -17.76 -5.83
CA ASP A 74 5.19 -16.97 -6.16
C ASP A 74 5.07 -16.28 -7.53
N ARG A 75 4.30 -16.85 -8.46
CA ARG A 75 4.10 -16.27 -9.80
C ARG A 75 3.28 -14.99 -9.72
N MET A 76 2.17 -15.04 -8.99
CA MET A 76 1.31 -13.88 -8.73
C MET A 76 2.10 -12.80 -7.99
N LEU A 77 2.88 -13.17 -6.98
CA LEU A 77 3.72 -12.23 -6.25
C LEU A 77 4.70 -11.49 -7.18
N ALA A 78 5.36 -12.20 -8.10
CA ALA A 78 6.28 -11.59 -9.05
C ALA A 78 5.58 -10.62 -10.03
N HIS A 79 4.34 -10.89 -10.44
CA HIS A 79 3.56 -9.96 -11.26
C HIS A 79 3.14 -8.72 -10.47
N LEU A 80 2.78 -8.88 -9.20
CA LEU A 80 2.50 -7.76 -8.31
C LEU A 80 3.75 -6.90 -8.08
N ASP A 81 4.93 -7.50 -7.93
CA ASP A 81 6.19 -6.75 -7.80
C ASP A 81 6.45 -5.85 -9.02
N VAL A 82 6.16 -6.35 -10.24
CA VAL A 82 6.27 -5.55 -11.46
C VAL A 82 5.21 -4.45 -11.51
N LEU A 83 3.96 -4.77 -11.16
CA LEU A 83 2.86 -3.80 -11.16
C LEU A 83 3.12 -2.63 -10.20
N GLU A 84 3.66 -2.92 -9.02
CA GLU A 84 3.98 -1.96 -7.97
C GLU A 84 5.39 -1.37 -8.13
N ASP A 85 6.08 -1.66 -9.24
CA ASP A 85 7.42 -1.15 -9.56
C ASP A 85 8.40 -1.31 -8.37
N TYR A 86 8.35 -2.48 -7.73
CA TYR A 86 9.22 -2.85 -6.62
C TYR A 86 10.62 -3.24 -7.13
N PRO A 87 11.72 -2.84 -6.45
CA PRO A 87 11.80 -2.00 -5.24
C PRO A 87 12.01 -0.50 -5.52
N ARG A 88 11.67 -0.02 -6.74
CA ARG A 88 11.96 1.36 -7.15
C ARG A 88 10.97 2.35 -6.54
N LEU A 89 9.67 2.12 -6.73
CA LEU A 89 8.58 2.97 -6.26
C LEU A 89 8.12 2.53 -4.87
N TYR A 90 7.62 1.30 -4.75
CA TYR A 90 7.21 0.72 -3.48
C TYR A 90 8.28 -0.23 -2.92
N GLU A 91 8.33 -0.30 -1.60
CA GLU A 91 9.03 -1.37 -0.87
C GLU A 91 8.01 -2.42 -0.42
N ARG A 92 8.38 -3.70 -0.50
CA ARG A 92 7.55 -4.81 -0.03
C ARG A 92 8.14 -5.45 1.23
N ARG A 93 7.36 -5.46 2.32
CA ARG A 93 7.76 -6.10 3.59
C ARG A 93 6.61 -6.84 4.27
N PRO A 94 6.88 -7.79 5.19
CA PRO A 94 5.82 -8.37 6.01
C PRO A 94 5.29 -7.34 7.03
N GLU A 95 3.98 -7.32 7.22
CA GLU A 95 3.28 -6.48 8.19
C GLU A 95 2.20 -7.28 8.92
N ALA A 96 1.94 -6.91 10.18
CA ALA A 96 0.89 -7.53 10.99
C ALA A 96 -0.48 -6.97 10.58
N ILE A 97 -1.37 -7.86 10.13
CA ILE A 97 -2.74 -7.53 9.73
C ILE A 97 -3.70 -8.20 10.69
N GLN A 98 -4.54 -7.39 11.33
CA GLN A 98 -5.68 -7.87 12.10
C GLN A 98 -6.78 -8.30 11.12
N ARG A 99 -6.99 -9.61 10.99
CA ARG A 99 -8.07 -10.14 10.16
C ARG A 99 -9.41 -9.84 10.83
N SER A 100 -10.39 -9.42 10.03
CA SER A 100 -11.80 -9.30 10.44
C SER A 100 -12.59 -10.40 9.77
N GLU A 101 -13.18 -11.29 10.56
CA GLU A 101 -14.12 -12.28 10.03
C GLU A 101 -15.45 -11.63 9.69
N VAL A 102 -16.04 -12.06 8.57
CA VAL A 102 -17.47 -11.86 8.30
C VAL A 102 -18.14 -13.18 8.64
N THR A 103 -18.52 -13.37 9.89
CA THR A 103 -19.41 -14.47 10.28
C THR A 103 -20.85 -13.94 10.32
N THR A 104 -21.75 -14.65 9.64
CA THR A 104 -23.19 -14.37 9.64
C THR A 104 -23.89 -14.86 10.90
N GLU A 105 -23.17 -15.44 11.86
CA GLU A 105 -23.71 -16.01 13.09
C GLU A 105 -22.75 -15.73 14.26
N ASP A 106 -23.30 -15.39 15.43
CA ASP A 106 -22.67 -15.05 16.72
C ASP A 106 -21.67 -16.12 17.24
N THR A 107 -20.61 -16.37 16.50
CA THR A 107 -19.46 -17.16 16.94
C THR A 107 -18.33 -16.18 17.25
N GLN A 108 -17.77 -16.35 18.45
CA GLN A 108 -16.78 -15.47 19.07
C GLN A 108 -15.74 -15.00 18.05
N LYS A 109 -15.66 -13.68 17.84
CA LYS A 109 -14.61 -13.01 17.05
C LYS A 109 -13.24 -13.48 17.54
N GLN A 110 -12.62 -14.42 16.84
CA GLN A 110 -11.19 -14.64 17.01
C GLN A 110 -10.49 -13.57 16.19
N GLU A 111 -9.97 -12.58 16.91
CA GLU A 111 -9.06 -11.59 16.38
C GLU A 111 -7.74 -12.28 16.02
N GLU A 112 -7.67 -12.85 14.81
CA GLU A 112 -6.46 -13.45 14.26
C GLU A 112 -5.55 -12.36 13.68
N VAL A 113 -4.34 -12.20 14.22
CA VAL A 113 -3.29 -11.40 13.59
C VAL A 113 -2.48 -12.31 12.67
N VAL A 114 -2.42 -11.95 11.39
CA VAL A 114 -1.65 -12.67 10.37
C VAL A 114 -0.55 -11.79 9.80
N SER A 115 0.59 -12.39 9.47
CA SER A 115 1.66 -11.71 8.74
C SER A 115 1.34 -11.73 7.24
N CYS A 116 1.28 -10.55 6.61
CA CYS A 116 1.03 -10.40 5.17
C CYS A 116 2.11 -9.53 4.54
N TRP A 117 2.48 -9.81 3.29
CA TRP A 117 3.24 -8.87 2.47
C TRP A 117 2.38 -7.64 2.17
N ILE A 118 2.97 -6.44 2.28
CA ILE A 118 2.34 -5.16 1.94
C ILE A 118 3.34 -4.31 1.15
N TYR A 119 2.83 -3.48 0.23
CA TYR A 119 3.61 -2.49 -0.50
C TYR A 119 3.48 -1.12 0.17
N LEU A 120 4.60 -0.47 0.48
CA LEU A 120 4.65 0.84 1.14
C LEU A 120 5.51 1.82 0.33
N LEU A 121 5.04 3.05 0.22
CA LEU A 121 5.76 4.11 -0.47
C LEU A 121 6.76 4.74 0.52
N GLN A 122 8.06 4.48 0.32
CA GLN A 122 9.11 4.98 1.23
C GLN A 122 9.61 6.38 0.89
N ARG A 123 9.75 6.66 -0.41
CA ARG A 123 10.27 7.94 -0.90
C ARG A 123 9.14 8.70 -1.56
N PHE A 124 8.75 9.81 -0.94
CA PHE A 124 7.64 10.61 -1.42
C PHE A 124 7.83 12.10 -1.11
N PRO A 125 7.23 12.99 -1.92
CA PRO A 125 7.21 14.41 -1.61
C PRO A 125 6.51 14.70 -0.27
N PRO A 126 7.06 15.55 0.61
CA PRO A 126 6.47 15.84 1.93
C PRO A 126 5.03 16.33 1.90
N HIS A 127 4.62 17.04 0.84
CA HIS A 127 3.26 17.53 0.67
C HIS A 127 2.19 16.42 0.61
N LEU A 128 2.57 15.16 0.36
CA LEU A 128 1.62 14.05 0.47
C LEU A 128 1.09 13.87 1.89
N LEU A 129 1.86 14.24 2.92
CA LEU A 129 1.39 14.18 4.31
C LEU A 129 0.33 15.23 4.65
N GLU A 130 0.24 16.30 3.86
CA GLU A 130 -0.76 17.37 4.02
C GLU A 130 -2.14 16.97 3.45
N LYS A 131 -2.21 15.87 2.71
CA LYS A 131 -3.45 15.36 2.13
C LYS A 131 -4.32 14.69 3.19
N PRO A 132 -5.65 14.58 2.97
CA PRO A 132 -6.52 13.81 3.86
C PRO A 132 -6.08 12.35 3.97
N TRP A 133 -5.98 11.86 5.19
CA TRP A 133 -5.65 10.47 5.48
C TRP A 133 -6.91 9.62 5.51
N LEU A 134 -6.88 8.48 4.85
CA LEU A 134 -8.00 7.58 4.68
C LEU A 134 -7.85 6.34 5.57
N GLU A 135 -8.96 5.84 6.10
CA GLU A 135 -9.01 4.51 6.72
C GLU A 135 -9.16 3.39 5.68
N GLU A 136 -9.81 3.68 4.55
CA GLU A 136 -10.06 2.74 3.47
C GLU A 136 -10.09 3.49 2.14
N TYR A 137 -9.32 3.04 1.15
CA TYR A 137 -9.45 3.55 -0.22
C TYR A 137 -10.72 3.01 -0.87
N ARG A 138 -11.43 3.90 -1.58
CA ARG A 138 -12.53 3.57 -2.49
C ARG A 138 -12.43 4.47 -3.70
N ASN A 139 -12.38 3.89 -4.91
CA ASN A 139 -12.46 4.69 -6.12
C ASN A 139 -13.80 5.44 -6.18
N SER A 140 -13.80 6.68 -6.68
CA SER A 140 -15.02 7.49 -6.76
C SER A 140 -15.08 8.26 -8.07
N THR A 141 -16.27 8.66 -8.49
CA THR A 141 -16.46 9.50 -9.68
C THR A 141 -15.95 10.93 -9.50
N ALA A 142 -15.79 11.40 -8.26
CA ALA A 142 -15.26 12.72 -7.96
C ALA A 142 -13.72 12.78 -8.10
N LEU A 143 -13.03 11.69 -7.79
CA LEU A 143 -11.58 11.54 -7.91
C LEU A 143 -11.26 10.15 -8.49
N PRO A 144 -11.50 9.94 -9.80
CA PRO A 144 -11.33 8.64 -10.40
C PRO A 144 -9.85 8.27 -10.51
N TYR A 145 -9.50 7.06 -10.10
CA TYR A 145 -8.23 6.45 -10.46
C TYR A 145 -8.04 6.47 -11.97
N THR A 146 -6.84 6.85 -12.39
CA THR A 146 -6.42 6.84 -13.79
C THR A 146 -5.19 5.95 -13.92
N VAL A 147 -5.10 5.17 -14.99
CA VAL A 147 -3.92 4.34 -15.26
C VAL A 147 -2.72 5.27 -15.51
N SER A 148 -1.62 5.05 -14.81
CA SER A 148 -0.35 5.70 -15.15
C SER A 148 0.29 4.96 -16.32
N HIS A 149 0.72 5.70 -17.34
CA HIS A 149 1.63 5.22 -18.38
C HIS A 149 3.03 5.83 -18.24
N ASP A 150 3.23 6.66 -17.22
CA ASP A 150 4.48 7.38 -16.97
C ASP A 150 5.27 6.65 -15.89
N ASP A 151 6.59 6.53 -16.11
CA ASP A 151 7.53 5.95 -15.13
C ASP A 151 7.74 6.85 -13.91
N ASP A 152 7.28 8.10 -13.96
CA ASP A 152 7.37 9.10 -12.91
C ASP A 152 5.99 9.56 -12.43
N VAL A 153 5.56 8.92 -11.35
CA VAL A 153 4.24 9.13 -10.73
C VAL A 153 4.18 10.46 -9.97
N PHE A 154 5.33 11.03 -9.58
CA PHE A 154 5.41 12.28 -8.82
C PHE A 154 5.93 13.47 -9.66
N GLY A 155 6.45 13.22 -10.86
CA GLY A 155 7.18 14.20 -11.65
C GLY A 155 8.54 14.56 -11.02
N ASP A 156 9.22 15.57 -11.59
CA ASP A 156 10.52 16.12 -11.13
C ASP A 156 10.53 16.61 -9.65
N HIS A 157 9.44 16.49 -8.90
CA HIS A 157 9.31 16.93 -7.51
C HIS A 157 10.03 16.05 -6.47
N LEU A 158 10.68 14.96 -6.88
CA LEU A 158 11.58 14.19 -6.01
C LEU A 158 12.98 14.85 -5.85
N SER A 159 13.31 15.88 -6.63
CA SER A 159 14.66 16.47 -6.65
C SER A 159 14.88 17.66 -5.70
N ALA A 160 14.30 17.65 -4.49
CA ALA A 160 14.52 18.74 -3.54
C ALA A 160 14.48 18.29 -2.07
N THR A 161 15.39 17.40 -1.66
CA THR A 161 15.91 17.37 -0.27
C THR A 161 17.16 16.49 -0.16
N THR A 162 18.29 16.99 -0.65
CA THR A 162 19.60 16.68 -0.07
C THR A 162 20.45 17.95 -0.12
N SER A 163 21.37 18.07 0.83
CA SER A 163 22.28 19.23 1.08
C SER A 163 21.75 20.31 2.02
N ALA A 164 21.67 19.96 3.31
CA ALA A 164 22.08 20.88 4.36
C ALA A 164 23.13 20.18 5.23
N GLU A 165 24.34 19.97 4.68
CA GLU A 165 25.53 19.83 5.51
C GLU A 165 25.84 21.22 6.08
N GLY A 166 25.50 21.41 7.36
CA GLY A 166 25.95 22.55 8.14
C GLY A 166 27.47 22.54 8.19
N LYS A 167 28.10 23.56 7.60
CA LYS A 167 29.46 23.94 7.96
C LYS A 167 29.42 24.44 9.40
N GLU A 168 29.89 23.61 10.31
CA GLU A 168 30.22 24.05 11.67
C GLU A 168 31.53 24.85 11.59
N GLU A 169 31.38 26.18 11.52
CA GLU A 169 32.44 27.13 11.87
C GLU A 169 32.82 26.89 13.34
N ASN A 170 34.05 26.48 13.57
CA ASN A 170 34.61 26.39 14.91
C ASN A 170 35.37 27.70 15.24
N PRO A 171 34.96 28.51 16.23
CA PRO A 171 35.77 29.62 16.69
C PRO A 171 36.51 29.31 18.01
N ARG A 172 37.85 29.39 17.92
CA ARG A 172 38.81 29.93 18.93
C ARG A 172 39.09 29.07 20.18
N PRO A 173 40.17 29.31 20.98
CA PRO A 173 40.86 30.57 21.32
C PRO A 173 41.94 31.03 20.34
#